data_AF-A0A0G1P8S1-F1
#
_entry.id   AF-A0A0G1P8S1-F1
#
_cell.length_a   1.000
_cell.length_b   1.000
_cell.length_c   1.000
_cell.angle_alpha   90.00
_cell.angle_beta   90.00
_cell.angle_gamma   90.00
#
_symmetry.space_group_name_H-M   'P 1'
#
loop_
_entity.id
_entity.type
_entity.pdbx_description
1 polymer ?
#
loop_
_entity_poly.entity_id
_entity_poly.type
_entity_poly.pdbx_seq_one_letter_code
_entity_poly.pdbx_strand_id
1 'polypeptide(L)'
;MLNIFKKSKKTDEEKKAEEEAMKNIPGAENMGMLQKMAMKKVMKMSPEERNKLMAKMLEPKNIQKNKKQILEMLEGMEKSGQMNKHQVFEAKKRLGLL
;
A
#
# COMPACT_ATOMS: atom_id res chain seq x y z
N MET A 1 -9.14 -38.01 -11.24
CA MET A 1 -9.77 -36.68 -11.33
C MET A 1 -9.14 -35.79 -10.27
N LEU A 2 -8.49 -34.69 -10.66
CA LEU A 2 -7.89 -33.74 -9.71
C LEU A 2 -8.99 -32.84 -9.13
N ASN A 3 -9.19 -32.93 -7.82
CA ASN A 3 -10.25 -32.27 -7.07
C ASN A 3 -9.90 -30.80 -6.81
N ILE A 4 -10.10 -29.94 -7.81
CA ILE A 4 -9.72 -28.51 -7.79
C ILE A 4 -10.65 -27.65 -6.90
N PHE A 5 -11.72 -28.23 -6.32
CA PHE A 5 -12.72 -27.50 -5.52
C PHE A 5 -12.63 -27.69 -3.99
N LYS A 6 -11.47 -28.10 -3.45
CA LYS A 6 -11.25 -28.08 -1.99
C LYS A 6 -10.83 -26.67 -1.55
N LYS A 7 -11.81 -25.76 -1.46
CA LYS A 7 -11.66 -24.42 -0.87
C LYS A 7 -11.11 -24.59 0.54
N SER A 8 -9.81 -24.35 0.74
CA SER A 8 -9.16 -24.47 2.04
C SER A 8 -9.86 -23.51 3.01
N LYS A 9 -10.53 -24.06 4.02
CA LYS A 9 -10.91 -23.26 5.19
C LYS A 9 -9.60 -22.82 5.83
N LYS A 10 -9.35 -21.51 5.85
CA LYS A 10 -8.23 -20.92 6.58
C LYS A 10 -8.26 -21.38 8.03
N THR A 11 -7.11 -21.80 8.55
CA THR A 11 -6.92 -22.12 9.96
C THR A 11 -7.10 -20.86 10.81
N ASP A 12 -7.55 -21.02 12.05
CA ASP A 12 -7.81 -19.87 12.92
C ASP A 12 -6.52 -19.11 13.29
N GLU A 13 -5.36 -19.75 13.20
CA GLU A 13 -4.03 -19.14 13.34
C GLU A 13 -3.71 -18.16 12.20
N GLU A 14 -3.99 -18.54 10.95
CA GLU A 14 -3.80 -17.65 9.78
C GLU A 14 -4.72 -16.43 9.84
N LYS A 15 -5.93 -16.60 10.38
CA LYS A 15 -6.87 -15.48 10.57
C LYS A 15 -6.37 -14.51 11.65
N LYS A 16 -5.86 -15.04 12.78
CA LYS A 16 -5.27 -14.22 13.85
C LYS A 16 -4.04 -13.46 13.35
N ALA A 17 -3.12 -14.12 12.64
CA ALA A 17 -1.94 -13.47 12.08
C ALA A 17 -2.30 -12.35 11.08
N GLU A 18 -3.32 -12.56 10.23
CA GLU A 18 -3.82 -11.50 9.32
C GLU A 18 -4.44 -10.31 10.08
N GLU A 19 -5.10 -10.58 11.20
CA GLU A 19 -5.76 -9.56 11.99
C GLU A 19 -4.75 -8.74 12.81
N GLU A 20 -3.73 -9.38 13.37
CA GLU A 20 -2.60 -8.71 14.02
C GLU A 20 -1.74 -7.90 13.06
N ALA A 21 -1.41 -8.46 11.89
CA ALA A 21 -0.69 -7.74 10.85
C ALA A 21 -1.45 -6.48 10.40
N MET A 22 -2.78 -6.52 10.40
CA MET A 22 -3.63 -5.38 10.06
C MET A 22 -3.68 -4.33 11.19
N LYS A 23 -3.67 -4.75 12.47
CA LYS A 23 -3.60 -3.84 13.62
C LYS A 23 -2.30 -3.04 13.66
N ASN A 24 -1.21 -3.62 13.17
CA ASN A 24 0.10 -2.97 13.12
C ASN A 24 0.27 -1.95 11.98
N ILE A 25 -0.73 -1.78 11.10
CA ILE A 25 -0.68 -0.79 10.03
C ILE A 25 -1.18 0.56 10.59
N PRO A 26 -0.37 1.64 10.52
CA PRO A 26 -0.80 2.97 10.90
C PRO A 26 -2.08 3.38 10.18
N GLY A 27 -3.11 3.77 10.94
CA GLY A 27 -4.40 4.20 10.39
C GLY A 27 -5.33 3.08 9.93
N ALA A 28 -5.01 1.80 10.15
CA ALA A 28 -5.91 0.69 9.83
C ALA A 28 -7.25 0.73 10.60
N GLU A 29 -7.27 1.33 11.78
CA GLU A 29 -8.49 1.52 12.57
C GLU A 29 -9.51 2.41 11.82
N ASN A 30 -9.01 3.41 11.08
CA ASN A 30 -9.81 4.36 10.32
C ASN A 30 -10.21 3.84 8.92
N MET A 31 -9.75 2.64 8.54
CA MET A 31 -10.06 2.09 7.21
C MET A 31 -11.45 1.43 7.16
N GLY A 32 -12.21 1.76 6.12
CA GLY A 32 -13.48 1.09 5.81
C GLY A 32 -13.27 -0.39 5.43
N MET A 33 -14.34 -1.20 5.49
CA MET A 33 -14.27 -2.64 5.20
C MET A 33 -13.70 -2.94 3.80
N LEU A 34 -14.03 -2.13 2.80
CA LEU A 34 -13.51 -2.27 1.44
C LEU A 34 -12.00 -2.00 1.37
N GLN A 35 -11.52 -0.95 2.05
CA GLN A 35 -10.09 -0.61 2.12
C GLN A 35 -9.31 -1.72 2.83
N LYS A 36 -9.86 -2.25 3.93
CA LYS A 36 -9.29 -3.40 4.64
C LYS A 36 -9.19 -4.63 3.71
N MET A 37 -10.24 -4.93 2.94
CA MET A 37 -10.20 -6.04 1.98
C MET A 37 -9.16 -5.81 0.88
N ALA A 38 -9.05 -4.59 0.34
CA ALA A 38 -8.03 -4.24 -0.64
C ALA A 38 -6.60 -4.41 -0.07
N MET A 39 -6.37 -3.95 1.16
CA MET A 39 -5.08 -4.10 1.83
C MET A 39 -4.74 -5.58 2.07
N LYS A 40 -5.71 -6.39 2.53
CA LYS A 40 -5.53 -7.85 2.66
C LYS A 40 -5.16 -8.50 1.34
N LYS A 41 -5.71 -8.02 0.22
CA LYS A 41 -5.37 -8.56 -1.11
C LYS A 41 -3.93 -8.21 -1.48
N VAL A 42 -3.48 -6.97 -1.25
CA VAL A 42 -2.09 -6.55 -1.50
C VAL A 42 -1.12 -7.32 -0.60
N MET A 43 -1.46 -7.53 0.67
CA MET A 43 -0.67 -8.34 1.60
C MET A 43 -0.59 -9.82 1.22
N LYS A 44 -1.48 -10.32 0.36
CA LYS A 44 -1.44 -11.71 -0.14
C LYS A 44 -0.76 -11.85 -1.49
N MET A 45 -0.52 -10.74 -2.20
CA MET A 45 0.21 -10.75 -3.46
C MET A 45 1.65 -11.21 -3.24
N SER A 46 2.20 -11.91 -4.23
CA SER A 46 3.62 -12.29 -4.25
C SER A 46 4.51 -11.04 -4.36
N PRO A 47 5.82 -11.13 -4.03
CA PRO A 47 6.73 -10.01 -4.20
C PRO A 47 6.73 -9.47 -5.64
N GLU A 48 6.66 -10.35 -6.63
CA GLU A 48 6.60 -9.97 -8.06
C GLU A 48 5.33 -9.18 -8.40
N GLU A 49 4.18 -9.63 -7.90
CA GLU A 49 2.90 -8.96 -8.12
C GLU A 49 2.84 -7.59 -7.43
N ARG A 50 3.38 -7.50 -6.22
CA ARG A 50 3.52 -6.22 -5.51
C ARG A 50 4.44 -5.27 -6.27
N ASN A 51 5.56 -5.77 -6.81
CA ASN A 51 6.48 -4.96 -7.61
C ASN A 51 5.80 -4.44 -8.88
N LYS A 52 5.02 -5.27 -9.57
CA LYS A 52 4.21 -4.85 -10.73
C LYS A 52 3.18 -3.79 -10.35
N LEU A 53 2.50 -3.95 -9.21
CA LEU A 53 1.54 -2.97 -8.70
C LEU A 53 2.23 -1.64 -8.38
N MET A 54 3.38 -1.67 -7.71
CA MET A 54 4.17 -0.47 -7.39
C MET A 54 4.68 0.22 -8.66
N ALA A 55 5.20 -0.54 -9.62
CA ALA A 55 5.63 -0.01 -10.91
C ALA A 55 4.47 0.71 -11.62
N LYS A 56 3.28 0.11 -11.61
CA LYS A 56 2.07 0.73 -12.18
C LYS A 56 1.69 2.01 -11.45
N MET A 57 1.76 2.04 -10.12
CA MET A 57 1.49 3.25 -9.33
C MET A 57 2.47 4.39 -9.66
N LEU A 58 3.73 4.05 -9.95
CA LEU A 58 4.79 4.99 -10.32
C LEU A 58 4.81 5.36 -11.81
N GLU A 59 3.87 4.86 -12.62
CA GLU A 59 3.75 5.32 -14.00
C GLU A 59 3.46 6.84 -14.04
N PRO A 60 4.11 7.61 -14.94
CA PRO A 60 3.93 9.06 -15.00
C PRO A 60 2.47 9.49 -15.10
N LYS A 61 1.65 8.75 -15.86
CA LYS A 61 0.22 9.01 -16.00
C LYS A 61 -0.52 8.93 -14.65
N ASN A 62 -0.18 7.96 -13.81
CA ASN A 62 -0.82 7.76 -12.51
C ASN A 62 -0.29 8.74 -11.47
N ILE A 63 1.00 9.09 -11.54
CA ILE A 63 1.58 10.15 -10.72
C ILE A 63 0.90 11.48 -11.03
N GLN A 64 0.77 11.86 -12.30
CA GLN A 64 0.11 13.12 -12.68
C GLN A 64 -1.36 13.14 -12.25
N LYS A 65 -2.08 12.02 -12.44
CA LYS A 65 -3.48 11.89 -12.01
C LYS A 65 -3.66 12.10 -10.50
N ASN A 66 -2.72 11.64 -9.69
CA ASN A 66 -2.78 11.72 -8.23
C ASN A 66 -1.81 12.77 -7.65
N LYS A 67 -1.33 13.70 -8.48
CA LYS A 67 -0.27 14.68 -8.13
C LYS A 67 -0.55 15.41 -6.82
N LYS A 68 -1.76 15.94 -6.66
CA LYS A 68 -2.17 16.69 -5.47
C LYS A 68 -2.01 15.85 -4.18
N GLN A 69 -2.52 14.62 -4.20
CA GLN A 69 -2.47 13.72 -3.05
C GLN A 69 -1.03 13.30 -2.73
N ILE A 70 -0.20 13.08 -3.74
CA ILE A 70 1.22 12.74 -3.54
C ILE A 70 1.98 13.91 -2.92
N LEU A 71 1.71 15.15 -3.37
CA LEU A 71 2.31 16.35 -2.78
C LEU A 71 1.88 16.55 -1.32
N GLU A 72 0.58 16.44 -1.03
CA GLU A 72 0.03 16.53 0.33
C GLU A 72 0.63 15.46 1.25
N MET A 73 0.81 14.23 0.75
CA MET A 73 1.47 13.16 1.48
C MET A 73 2.93 13.50 1.81
N LEU A 74 3.70 13.96 0.82
CA LEU A 74 5.11 14.32 1.02
C LEU A 74 5.26 15.49 2.01
N GLU A 75 4.36 16.47 1.96
CA GLU A 75 4.31 17.57 2.94
C GLU A 75 3.92 17.08 4.34
N GLY A 76 3.01 16.13 4.43
CA GLY A 76 2.66 15.47 5.69
C GLY A 76 3.86 14.74 6.31
N MET A 77 4.66 14.06 5.47
CA MET A 77 5.89 13.40 5.89
C MET A 77 6.99 14.38 6.30
N GLU A 78 7.05 15.56 5.66
CA GLU A 78 7.94 16.65 6.08
C GLU A 78 7.56 17.14 7.48
N LYS A 79 6.27 17.45 7.67
CA LYS A 79 5.74 18.01 8.92
C LYS A 79 5.82 17.03 10.08
N SER A 80 5.69 15.73 9.83
CA SER A 80 5.82 14.69 10.86
C SER A 80 7.27 14.38 11.22
N GLY A 81 8.25 14.94 10.50
CA GLY A 81 9.68 14.67 10.70
C GLY A 81 10.14 13.33 10.12
N GLN A 82 9.27 12.60 9.39
CA GLN A 82 9.64 11.37 8.69
C GLN A 82 10.58 11.63 7.52
N MET A 83 10.53 12.83 6.93
CA MET A 83 11.41 13.27 5.86
C MET A 83 11.89 14.70 6.11
N ASN A 84 13.15 15.00 5.79
CA ASN A 84 13.63 16.37 5.75
C ASN A 84 13.32 17.04 4.40
N LYS A 85 13.46 18.38 4.35
CA LYS A 85 13.20 19.18 3.13
C LYS A 85 13.96 18.69 1.89
N HIS A 86 15.21 18.28 2.06
CA HIS A 86 16.03 17.78 0.96
C HIS A 86 15.50 16.45 0.42
N GLN A 87 15.12 15.53 1.31
CA GLN A 87 14.53 14.24 0.94
C GLN A 87 13.18 14.42 0.23
N VAL A 88 12.36 15.38 0.67
CA VAL A 88 11.10 15.72 0.02
C VAL A 88 11.34 16.30 -1.37
N PHE A 89 12.31 17.20 -1.52
CA PHE A 89 12.70 17.76 -2.81
C PHE A 89 13.16 16.67 -3.79
N GLU A 90 14.06 15.79 -3.36
CA GLU A 90 14.54 14.66 -4.16
C GLU A 90 13.41 13.70 -4.54
N ALA A 91 12.46 13.44 -3.63
CA ALA A 91 11.29 12.63 -3.93
C ALA A 91 10.40 13.29 -4.99
N LYS A 92 10.10 14.59 -4.86
CA LYS A 92 9.33 15.35 -5.86
C LYS A 92 10.01 15.31 -7.22
N LYS A 93 11.35 15.45 -7.27
CA LYS A 93 12.15 15.38 -8.49
C LYS A 93 12.03 14.02 -9.18
N ARG A 94 12.22 12.92 -8.43
CA ARG A 94 12.15 11.55 -8.96
C ARG A 94 10.77 11.19 -9.49
N LEU A 95 9.72 11.78 -8.89
CA LEU A 95 8.35 11.57 -9.31
C LEU A 95 7.91 12.50 -10.46
N GLY A 96 8.77 13.42 -10.92
CA GLY A 96 8.41 14.40 -11.96
C GLY A 96 7.33 15.40 -11.49
N LEU A 97 7.38 15.76 -10.22
CA LEU A 97 6.41 16.63 -9.55
C LEU A 97 6.95 18.04 -9.24
N LEU A 98 8.19 18.31 -9.62
CA LEU A 98 8.80 19.65 -9.59
C LEU A 98 8.41 20.47 -10.83
#